data_AF-A0A3R6ZQ14-F1
#
_entry.id   AF-A0A3R6ZQ14-F1
#
_cell.length_a   1.000
_cell.length_b   1.000
_cell.length_c   1.000
_cell.angle_alpha   90.00
_cell.angle_beta   90.00
_cell.angle_gamma   90.00
#
_symmetry.space_group_name_H-M   'P 1'
#
loop_
_entity.id
_entity.type
_entity.pdbx_description
1 polymer ?
#
loop_
_entity_poly.entity_id
_entity_poly.type
_entity_poly.pdbx_seq_one_letter_code
_entity_poly.pdbx_strand_id
1 'polypeptide(L)'
;MDITETPISNEFMNSHQVRNSEPKKEIGIPEFLETPNTGSARCVDGRPDFEIAEKGPQMLGGSLHPILLRAIYTNQSFNESFVKEGITELQTLGFKVGIHRGDLHTHTEKISQHHAGKTHEPQTTKNNEKSKSGCGAADETDKIIAKAIEQKAEITRRLKETYEANIETFGGFASGFAKPFEQILAETYEKIGQFGPEKIKITGEETIITAEKAGAAVENLEGNHAERVAYVNLKKNITYDTNESNKQGIQAFNLDLLEAVEQAEALGVDKEFAIAASLILYQATEMVLVEEKGKNPLPILLHA
;
A
#
# COMPACT_ATOMS: atom_id res chain seq x y z
N MET A 1 52.79 71.10 4.64
CA MET A 1 51.83 71.39 3.56
C MET A 1 51.16 70.06 3.25
N ASP A 2 50.27 69.56 4.10
CA ASP A 2 48.95 70.10 4.47
C ASP A 2 47.96 69.96 3.31
N ILE A 3 47.22 68.83 3.26
CA ILE A 3 45.88 68.69 2.66
C ILE A 3 45.12 67.53 3.35
N THR A 4 44.38 67.90 4.40
CA THR A 4 43.00 67.54 4.78
C THR A 4 42.41 66.13 4.63
N GLU A 5 41.81 65.70 5.75
CA GLU A 5 40.81 64.65 5.96
C GLU A 5 39.47 64.92 5.25
N THR A 6 38.79 63.86 4.80
CA THR A 6 37.32 63.71 4.94
C THR A 6 36.94 62.22 5.03
N PRO A 7 36.15 61.77 6.02
CA PRO A 7 35.64 60.40 6.11
C PRO A 7 34.27 60.28 5.44
N ILE A 8 34.05 59.20 4.67
CA ILE A 8 32.72 58.84 4.17
C ILE A 8 32.15 57.70 5.02
N SER A 9 31.00 58.04 5.62
CA SER A 9 30.00 57.29 6.37
C SER A 9 29.92 55.77 6.18
N ASN A 10 30.00 55.07 7.32
CA ASN A 10 29.37 53.78 7.57
C ASN A 10 27.85 53.96 7.62
N GLU A 11 27.11 53.46 6.62
CA GLU A 11 25.70 53.10 6.77
C GLU A 11 25.28 52.22 5.60
N PHE A 12 25.30 50.91 5.79
CA PHE A 12 24.38 49.94 5.16
C PHE A 12 24.57 48.59 5.85
N MET A 13 24.19 48.53 7.14
CA MET A 13 23.92 47.26 7.81
C MET A 13 22.56 46.77 7.35
N ASN A 14 22.57 45.89 6.36
CA ASN A 14 21.39 45.17 5.91
C ASN A 14 21.00 44.18 7.01
N SER A 15 19.84 44.39 7.61
CA SER A 15 19.20 43.47 8.53
C SER A 15 18.85 42.17 7.81
N HIS A 16 19.68 41.15 7.95
CA HIS A 16 19.26 39.77 7.76
C HIS A 16 19.26 39.11 9.13
N GLN A 17 18.06 39.10 9.72
CA GLN A 17 17.68 38.18 10.77
C GLN A 17 18.09 36.78 10.34
N VAL A 18 19.12 36.26 10.98
CA VAL A 18 19.39 34.82 11.04
C VAL A 18 18.19 34.22 11.74
N ARG A 19 17.23 33.70 10.95
CA ARG A 19 16.21 32.80 11.49
C ARG A 19 16.97 31.57 11.96
N ASN A 20 17.12 31.46 13.28
CA ASN A 20 17.44 30.22 13.94
C ASN A 20 16.37 29.19 13.52
N SER A 21 16.66 28.42 12.47
CA SER A 21 15.90 27.20 12.20
C SER A 21 16.20 26.27 13.35
N GLU A 22 15.17 25.97 14.15
CA GLU A 22 15.24 24.91 15.16
C GLU A 22 15.88 23.66 14.53
N PRO A 23 16.78 22.97 15.24
CA PRO A 23 17.32 21.72 14.74
C PRO A 23 16.14 20.78 14.51
N LYS A 24 15.96 20.36 13.24
CA LYS A 24 14.99 19.31 12.89
C LYS A 24 15.34 18.12 13.77
N LYS A 25 14.48 17.86 14.76
CA LYS A 25 14.56 16.68 15.62
C LYS A 25 14.72 15.49 14.67
N GLU A 26 15.84 14.77 14.75
CA GLU A 26 15.95 13.48 14.07
C GLU A 26 14.78 12.65 14.58
N ILE A 27 13.76 12.51 13.73
CA ILE A 27 12.62 11.70 14.08
C ILE A 27 13.12 10.28 13.90
N GLY A 28 13.44 9.64 15.02
CA GLY A 28 13.87 8.25 15.06
C GLY A 28 12.90 7.35 14.30
N ILE A 29 13.40 6.19 13.92
CA ILE A 29 12.59 5.13 13.31
C ILE A 29 11.41 4.82 14.23
N PRO A 30 10.15 4.91 13.74
CA PRO A 30 8.98 4.57 14.54
C PRO A 30 9.02 3.13 15.06
N GLU A 31 8.42 2.90 16.23
CA GLU A 31 8.22 1.56 16.77
C GLU A 31 7.06 0.85 16.04
N PHE A 32 7.12 -0.48 15.96
CA PHE A 32 6.00 -1.29 15.47
C PHE A 32 4.95 -1.46 16.59
N LEU A 33 3.78 -0.86 16.43
CA LEU A 33 2.70 -0.94 17.42
C LEU A 33 1.87 -2.21 17.18
N GLU A 34 2.19 -3.28 17.91
CA GLU A 34 1.48 -4.56 17.78
C GLU A 34 0.03 -4.48 18.29
N THR A 35 -0.88 -5.12 17.56
CA THR A 35 -2.27 -5.35 17.99
C THR A 35 -2.75 -6.73 17.48
N PRO A 36 -3.66 -7.42 18.19
CA PRO A 36 -4.23 -8.67 17.70
C PRO A 36 -4.88 -8.51 16.32
N ASN A 37 -4.60 -9.47 15.45
CA ASN A 37 -5.25 -9.61 14.16
C ASN A 37 -6.57 -10.39 14.32
N THR A 38 -7.68 -9.68 14.48
CA THR A 38 -9.01 -10.29 14.67
C THR A 38 -10.04 -9.86 13.64
N GLY A 39 -9.77 -8.80 12.86
CA GLY A 39 -10.72 -8.19 11.91
C GLY A 39 -10.62 -8.72 10.47
N SER A 40 -11.31 -8.04 9.56
CA SER A 40 -11.19 -8.29 8.11
C SER A 40 -9.88 -7.78 7.53
N ALA A 41 -9.37 -8.44 6.50
CA ALA A 41 -8.18 -8.00 5.78
C ALA A 41 -8.30 -6.53 5.32
N ARG A 42 -7.21 -5.79 5.49
CA ARG A 42 -7.10 -4.35 5.31
C ARG A 42 -6.03 -3.99 4.29
N CYS A 43 -6.09 -2.77 3.78
CA CYS A 43 -5.01 -2.28 2.95
C CYS A 43 -3.74 -2.00 3.75
N VAL A 44 -2.58 -2.05 3.09
CA VAL A 44 -1.32 -1.55 3.64
C VAL A 44 -1.34 -0.04 3.91
N ASP A 45 -2.34 0.68 3.39
CA ASP A 45 -2.55 2.13 3.54
C ASP A 45 -2.36 2.59 4.99
N GLY A 46 -1.57 3.64 5.18
CA GLY A 46 -1.23 4.16 6.51
C GLY A 46 -2.27 5.12 7.08
N ARG A 47 -3.35 5.42 6.37
CA ARG A 47 -4.43 6.29 6.85
C ARG A 47 -5.35 5.56 7.83
N PRO A 48 -5.88 6.26 8.84
CA PRO A 48 -6.74 5.65 9.85
C PRO A 48 -8.17 5.44 9.33
N ASP A 49 -8.85 4.47 9.97
CA ASP A 49 -10.31 4.38 10.03
C ASP A 49 -10.65 4.18 11.51
N PHE A 50 -11.09 5.26 12.17
CA PHE A 50 -11.33 5.26 13.61
C PHE A 50 -12.63 4.58 14.02
N GLU A 51 -13.50 4.24 13.08
CA GLU A 51 -14.78 3.58 13.34
C GLU A 51 -14.65 2.05 13.41
N ILE A 52 -13.53 1.51 12.93
CA ILE A 52 -13.28 0.06 12.94
C ILE A 52 -12.68 -0.37 14.29
N ALA A 53 -13.43 -1.23 14.99
CA ALA A 53 -13.03 -1.79 16.29
C ALA A 53 -12.06 -2.98 16.16
N GLU A 54 -12.27 -3.86 15.19
CA GLU A 54 -11.42 -5.04 14.97
C GLU A 54 -10.38 -4.79 13.88
N LYS A 55 -9.10 -5.03 14.18
CA LYS A 55 -8.00 -4.83 13.23
C LYS A 55 -7.67 -6.15 12.59
N GLY A 56 -7.79 -6.24 11.26
CA GLY A 56 -7.41 -7.43 10.50
C GLY A 56 -6.03 -7.31 9.85
N PRO A 57 -5.58 -8.33 9.09
CA PRO A 57 -4.25 -8.32 8.51
C PRO A 57 -4.15 -7.29 7.38
N GLN A 58 -3.02 -6.61 7.25
CA GLN A 58 -2.76 -5.60 6.23
C GLN A 58 -2.01 -6.18 5.03
N MET A 59 -2.53 -5.96 3.83
CA MET A 59 -1.98 -6.43 2.56
C MET A 59 -2.45 -5.52 1.41
N LEU A 60 -1.87 -5.61 0.21
CA LEU A 60 -2.11 -4.63 -0.87
C LEU A 60 -3.59 -4.60 -1.31
N GLY A 61 -4.31 -3.53 -0.96
CA GLY A 61 -5.75 -3.44 -1.24
C GLY A 61 -6.61 -4.43 -0.46
N GLY A 62 -6.13 -4.96 0.67
CA GLY A 62 -6.84 -5.97 1.46
C GLY A 62 -6.91 -7.31 0.72
N SER A 63 -8.06 -7.98 0.79
CA SER A 63 -8.25 -9.31 0.18
C SER A 63 -8.04 -9.35 -1.34
N LEU A 64 -7.92 -8.20 -2.01
CA LEU A 64 -7.54 -8.13 -3.42
C LEU A 64 -6.11 -8.66 -3.68
N HIS A 65 -5.21 -8.53 -2.71
CA HIS A 65 -3.81 -8.98 -2.86
C HIS A 65 -3.68 -10.47 -3.17
N PRO A 66 -4.14 -11.41 -2.32
CA PRO A 66 -4.02 -12.85 -2.60
C PRO A 66 -4.77 -13.26 -3.88
N ILE A 67 -5.88 -12.57 -4.22
CA ILE A 67 -6.61 -12.79 -5.47
C ILE A 67 -5.75 -12.36 -6.67
N LEU A 68 -5.09 -11.21 -6.60
CA LEU A 68 -4.16 -10.76 -7.64
C LEU A 68 -2.99 -11.74 -7.80
N LEU A 69 -2.44 -12.24 -6.69
CA LEU A 69 -1.38 -13.25 -6.73
C LEU A 69 -1.84 -14.52 -7.45
N ARG A 70 -3.08 -14.98 -7.21
CA ARG A 70 -3.67 -16.12 -7.95
C ARG A 70 -3.78 -15.82 -9.43
N ALA A 71 -4.22 -14.62 -9.81
CA ALA A 71 -4.32 -14.22 -11.21
C ALA A 71 -2.96 -14.26 -11.92
N ILE A 72 -1.91 -13.71 -11.27
CA ILE A 72 -0.53 -13.75 -11.78
C ILE A 72 -0.03 -15.18 -11.87
N TYR A 73 -0.18 -15.96 -10.80
CA TYR A 73 0.33 -17.33 -10.71
C TYR A 73 -0.24 -18.25 -11.80
N THR A 74 -1.53 -18.08 -12.10
CA THR A 74 -2.29 -18.85 -13.09
C THR A 74 -2.36 -18.18 -14.47
N ASN A 75 -1.77 -16.99 -14.62
CA ASN A 75 -1.81 -16.16 -15.83
C ASN A 75 -3.23 -15.88 -16.38
N GLN A 76 -4.21 -15.77 -15.48
CA GLN A 76 -5.60 -15.46 -15.82
C GLN A 76 -5.86 -13.95 -15.79
N SER A 77 -6.81 -13.44 -16.58
CA SER A 77 -7.14 -12.02 -16.55
C SER A 77 -7.77 -11.60 -15.22
N PHE A 78 -7.28 -10.51 -14.62
CA PHE A 78 -7.86 -9.91 -13.43
C PHE A 78 -9.04 -9.02 -13.84
N ASN A 79 -10.26 -9.51 -13.62
CA ASN A 79 -11.51 -8.87 -14.04
C ASN A 79 -12.61 -9.04 -12.96
N GLU A 80 -13.80 -8.47 -13.21
CA GLU A 80 -14.93 -8.51 -12.25
C GLU A 80 -15.29 -9.94 -11.81
N SER A 81 -15.39 -10.88 -12.74
CA SER A 81 -15.72 -12.27 -12.40
C SER A 81 -14.63 -12.90 -11.52
N PHE A 82 -13.36 -12.65 -11.83
CA PHE A 82 -12.24 -13.22 -11.08
C PHE A 82 -12.15 -12.64 -9.67
N VAL A 83 -12.38 -11.33 -9.51
CA VAL A 83 -12.43 -10.67 -8.20
C VAL A 83 -13.58 -11.22 -7.36
N LYS A 84 -14.79 -11.31 -7.94
CA LYS A 84 -15.97 -11.85 -7.24
C LYS A 84 -15.77 -13.29 -6.80
N GLU A 85 -15.24 -14.14 -7.67
CA GLU A 85 -14.91 -15.54 -7.36
C GLU A 85 -13.93 -15.62 -6.19
N GLY A 86 -12.81 -14.88 -6.27
CA GLY A 86 -11.78 -14.88 -5.23
C GLY A 86 -12.31 -14.42 -3.86
N ILE A 87 -13.14 -13.38 -3.81
CA ILE A 87 -13.75 -12.92 -2.55
C ILE A 87 -14.68 -13.99 -1.95
N THR A 88 -15.53 -14.58 -2.79
CA THR A 88 -16.48 -15.63 -2.36
C THR A 88 -15.74 -16.87 -1.87
N GLU A 89 -14.65 -17.24 -2.54
CA GLU A 89 -13.83 -18.40 -2.18
C GLU A 89 -13.10 -18.18 -0.86
N LEU A 90 -12.45 -17.03 -0.66
CA LEU A 90 -11.82 -16.68 0.62
C LEU A 90 -12.81 -16.71 1.80
N GLN A 91 -14.02 -16.18 1.61
CA GLN A 91 -15.08 -16.27 2.62
C GLN A 91 -15.49 -17.72 2.92
N THR A 92 -15.64 -18.54 1.88
CA THR A 92 -15.98 -19.97 2.02
C THR A 92 -14.89 -20.74 2.78
N LEU A 93 -13.64 -20.33 2.61
CA LEU A 93 -12.47 -20.86 3.33
C LEU A 93 -12.33 -20.31 4.76
N GLY A 94 -13.22 -19.41 5.19
CA GLY A 94 -13.30 -18.90 6.56
C GLY A 94 -12.52 -17.60 6.81
N PHE A 95 -11.96 -16.97 5.77
CA PHE A 95 -11.25 -15.70 5.92
C PHE A 95 -12.23 -14.52 6.05
N LYS A 96 -11.91 -13.61 6.97
CA LYS A 96 -12.58 -12.30 7.05
C LYS A 96 -12.03 -11.39 5.95
N VAL A 97 -12.79 -11.22 4.88
CA VAL A 97 -12.38 -10.44 3.70
C VAL A 97 -12.66 -8.95 3.88
N GLY A 98 -11.79 -8.11 3.34
CA GLY A 98 -11.97 -6.67 3.38
C GLY A 98 -11.21 -5.90 2.31
N ILE A 99 -11.68 -4.67 2.09
CA ILE A 99 -11.19 -3.67 1.14
C ILE A 99 -11.34 -2.28 1.78
N HIS A 100 -10.92 -1.22 1.10
CA HIS A 100 -11.20 0.13 1.56
C HIS A 100 -11.52 1.10 0.43
N ARG A 101 -12.10 2.23 0.82
CA ARG A 101 -12.27 3.45 0.04
C ARG A 101 -11.49 4.60 0.72
N GLY A 102 -11.28 5.68 -0.02
CA GLY A 102 -10.83 6.96 0.57
C GLY A 102 -11.93 8.00 0.61
N ASP A 103 -11.71 9.09 1.35
CA ASP A 103 -12.62 10.24 1.54
C ASP A 103 -13.37 10.76 0.31
N LEU A 104 -12.80 10.62 -0.90
CA LEU A 104 -13.43 11.11 -2.13
C LEU A 104 -14.57 10.21 -2.65
N HIS A 105 -14.77 9.01 -2.07
CA HIS A 105 -15.69 7.99 -2.55
C HIS A 105 -16.78 7.58 -1.55
N THR A 106 -17.08 8.41 -0.54
CA THR A 106 -18.33 8.23 0.20
C THR A 106 -19.46 8.40 -0.81
N HIS A 107 -20.13 7.30 -1.19
CA HIS A 107 -21.43 7.39 -1.85
C HIS A 107 -22.39 8.00 -0.84
N THR A 108 -22.39 9.32 -0.73
CA THR A 108 -23.54 10.02 -0.16
C THR A 108 -24.68 9.82 -1.15
N GLU A 109 -25.35 8.68 -1.05
CA GLU A 109 -26.79 8.68 -1.13
C GLU A 109 -27.28 9.54 0.05
N LYS A 110 -27.17 10.86 -0.11
CA LYS A 110 -28.10 11.75 0.57
C LYS A 110 -29.44 11.41 -0.04
N ILE A 111 -30.14 10.46 0.57
CA ILE A 111 -31.57 10.28 0.42
C ILE A 111 -32.17 11.61 0.83
N SER A 112 -32.37 12.49 -0.15
CA SER A 112 -33.14 13.71 0.00
C SER A 112 -34.58 13.29 0.22
N GLN A 113 -34.95 13.03 1.46
CA GLN A 113 -36.33 13.20 1.87
C GLN A 113 -36.70 14.68 1.61
N HIS A 114 -37.82 14.87 0.90
CA HIS A 114 -38.45 16.14 0.50
C HIS A 114 -38.02 16.76 -0.84
N HIS A 115 -38.65 16.33 -1.94
CA HIS A 115 -39.81 17.02 -2.50
C HIS A 115 -40.29 16.33 -3.79
N ALA A 116 -41.61 16.24 -3.94
CA ALA A 116 -42.28 15.64 -5.07
C ALA A 116 -41.98 16.41 -6.38
N GLY A 117 -41.71 15.65 -7.45
CA GLY A 117 -41.90 16.10 -8.83
C GLY A 117 -40.68 16.75 -9.49
N LYS A 118 -39.76 15.93 -9.97
CA LYS A 118 -39.08 16.08 -11.28
C LYS A 118 -38.13 14.89 -11.49
N THR A 119 -38.40 14.10 -12.51
CA THR A 119 -37.50 13.07 -13.02
C THR A 119 -36.29 13.76 -13.65
N HIS A 120 -35.21 13.89 -12.89
CA HIS A 120 -33.90 14.17 -13.46
C HIS A 120 -33.16 12.84 -13.59
N GLU A 121 -32.96 12.42 -14.84
CA GLU A 121 -31.96 11.40 -15.17
C GLU A 121 -30.60 11.83 -14.60
N PRO A 122 -29.82 10.90 -14.00
CA PRO A 122 -28.49 11.23 -13.55
C PRO A 122 -27.64 11.60 -14.77
N GLN A 123 -27.25 12.88 -14.84
CA GLN A 123 -26.23 13.34 -15.76
C GLN A 123 -24.91 12.68 -15.38
N THR A 124 -24.58 11.62 -16.11
CA THR A 124 -23.25 11.05 -16.16
C THR A 124 -22.34 12.07 -16.84
N THR A 125 -21.63 12.86 -16.06
CA THR A 125 -20.48 13.61 -16.57
C THR A 125 -19.40 12.60 -16.96
N LYS A 126 -19.43 12.20 -18.24
CA LYS A 126 -18.37 11.48 -18.93
C LYS A 126 -17.10 12.34 -18.94
N ASN A 127 -16.30 12.24 -17.89
CA ASN A 127 -14.88 12.53 -17.97
C ASN A 127 -14.15 11.19 -17.86
N ASN A 128 -13.41 10.84 -18.92
CA ASN A 128 -12.60 9.63 -19.08
C ASN A 128 -11.38 9.58 -18.12
N GLU A 129 -11.47 10.16 -16.92
CA GLU A 129 -10.55 9.81 -15.84
C GLU A 129 -11.03 8.47 -15.31
N LYS A 130 -10.18 7.43 -15.34
CA LYS A 130 -10.44 6.17 -14.63
C LYS A 130 -10.94 6.56 -13.23
N SER A 131 -12.19 6.23 -12.88
CA SER A 131 -12.72 6.56 -11.57
C SER A 131 -11.81 5.89 -10.54
N LYS A 132 -11.20 6.71 -9.69
CA LYS A 132 -10.40 6.24 -8.57
C LYS A 132 -11.35 5.68 -7.52
N SER A 133 -10.87 4.83 -6.64
CA SER A 133 -11.60 4.31 -5.48
C SER A 133 -11.10 4.93 -4.17
N GLY A 134 -9.93 5.55 -4.23
CA GLY A 134 -9.19 5.99 -3.05
C GLY A 134 -8.31 4.90 -2.45
N CYS A 135 -8.31 3.69 -3.02
CA CYS A 135 -7.32 2.64 -2.75
C CYS A 135 -6.21 2.70 -3.80
N GLY A 136 -5.05 3.23 -3.43
CA GLY A 136 -3.91 3.36 -4.36
C GLY A 136 -3.46 2.03 -4.96
N ALA A 137 -3.52 0.94 -4.18
CA ALA A 137 -3.17 -0.39 -4.67
C ALA A 137 -4.15 -0.88 -5.75
N ALA A 138 -5.45 -0.67 -5.58
CA ALA A 138 -6.46 -1.06 -6.57
C ALA A 138 -6.42 -0.14 -7.81
N ASP A 139 -6.36 1.17 -7.59
CA ASP A 139 -6.42 2.19 -8.65
C ASP A 139 -5.22 2.14 -9.60
N GLU A 140 -4.06 1.76 -9.08
CA GLU A 140 -2.79 1.77 -9.82
C GLU A 140 -2.24 0.36 -10.05
N THR A 141 -3.08 -0.69 -9.95
CA THR A 141 -2.66 -2.10 -10.09
C THR A 141 -1.85 -2.36 -11.36
N ASP A 142 -2.29 -1.80 -12.50
CA ASP A 142 -1.60 -1.92 -13.78
C ASP A 142 -0.21 -1.26 -13.75
N LYS A 143 -0.11 -0.07 -13.17
CA LYS A 143 1.17 0.62 -12.99
C LYS A 143 2.10 -0.10 -12.02
N ILE A 144 1.58 -0.68 -10.94
CA ILE A 144 2.37 -1.44 -9.96
C ILE A 144 2.98 -2.68 -10.63
N ILE A 145 2.22 -3.40 -11.45
CA ILE A 145 2.73 -4.54 -12.21
C ILE A 145 3.77 -4.10 -13.25
N ALA A 146 3.49 -3.03 -13.99
CA ALA A 146 4.46 -2.46 -14.92
C ALA A 146 5.76 -2.07 -14.20
N LYS A 147 5.65 -1.43 -13.03
CA LYS A 147 6.79 -1.03 -12.20
C LYS A 147 7.61 -2.22 -11.73
N ALA A 148 6.95 -3.28 -11.29
CA ALA A 148 7.62 -4.52 -10.88
C ALA A 148 8.47 -5.12 -12.01
N ILE A 149 7.99 -5.03 -13.26
CA ILE A 149 8.71 -5.52 -14.45
C ILE A 149 9.86 -4.57 -14.80
N GLU A 150 9.58 -3.27 -14.93
CA GLU A 150 10.55 -2.24 -15.33
C GLU A 150 11.72 -2.10 -14.35
N GLN A 151 11.43 -2.17 -13.04
CA GLN A 151 12.40 -1.96 -11.97
C GLN A 151 12.87 -3.27 -11.33
N LYS A 152 12.80 -4.40 -12.06
CA LYS A 152 13.24 -5.72 -11.59
C LYS A 152 14.60 -5.68 -10.90
N ALA A 153 15.60 -5.04 -11.51
CA ALA A 153 16.96 -4.98 -10.98
C ALA A 153 17.03 -4.20 -9.65
N GLU A 154 16.37 -3.05 -9.58
CA GLU A 154 16.36 -2.18 -8.41
C GLU A 154 15.56 -2.79 -7.25
N ILE A 155 14.38 -3.35 -7.51
CA ILE A 155 13.58 -4.05 -6.51
C ILE A 155 14.37 -5.26 -5.97
N THR A 156 15.01 -6.05 -6.85
CA THR A 156 15.85 -7.18 -6.42
C THR A 156 16.98 -6.71 -5.50
N ARG A 157 17.66 -5.61 -5.85
CA ARG A 157 18.72 -5.03 -5.02
C ARG A 157 18.19 -4.66 -3.62
N ARG A 158 17.08 -3.92 -3.53
CA ARG A 158 16.48 -3.51 -2.25
C ARG A 158 16.03 -4.70 -1.38
N LEU A 159 15.41 -5.71 -2.00
CA LEU A 159 14.99 -6.92 -1.29
C LEU A 159 16.20 -7.71 -0.76
N LYS A 160 17.28 -7.81 -1.53
CA LYS A 160 18.52 -8.47 -1.09
C LYS A 160 19.18 -7.72 0.06
N GLU A 161 19.30 -6.40 -0.04
CA GLU A 161 19.87 -5.58 1.05
C GLU A 161 19.07 -5.74 2.34
N THR A 162 17.73 -5.76 2.25
CA THR A 162 16.85 -6.00 3.39
C THR A 162 17.04 -7.41 3.95
N TYR A 163 17.13 -8.43 3.09
CA TYR A 163 17.34 -9.82 3.49
C TYR A 163 18.69 -10.02 4.18
N GLU A 164 19.77 -9.52 3.58
CA GLU A 164 21.14 -9.63 4.09
C GLU A 164 21.30 -8.91 5.43
N ALA A 165 20.73 -7.70 5.57
CA ALA A 165 20.74 -6.95 6.81
C ALA A 165 19.98 -7.63 7.95
N ASN A 166 19.10 -8.59 7.64
CA ASN A 166 18.23 -9.26 8.59
C ASN A 166 18.36 -10.79 8.51
N ILE A 167 19.50 -11.32 8.09
CA ILE A 167 19.67 -12.74 7.79
C ILE A 167 19.41 -13.66 8.98
N GLU A 168 19.55 -13.22 10.23
CA GLU A 168 19.21 -14.04 11.40
C GLU A 168 17.69 -14.18 11.55
N THR A 169 16.97 -13.08 11.39
CA THR A 169 15.50 -13.00 11.42
C THR A 169 14.87 -13.70 10.21
N PHE A 170 15.39 -13.42 9.01
CA PHE A 170 14.95 -14.03 7.77
C PHE A 170 15.47 -15.46 7.61
N GLY A 171 16.59 -15.83 8.21
CA GLY A 171 17.21 -17.15 8.06
C GLY A 171 16.35 -18.26 8.62
N GLY A 172 15.62 -18.00 9.72
CA GLY A 172 14.57 -18.89 10.20
C GLY A 172 13.44 -19.06 9.19
N PHE A 173 12.98 -17.95 8.60
CA PHE A 173 11.90 -17.95 7.61
C PHE A 173 12.27 -18.61 6.28
N ALA A 174 13.47 -18.32 5.75
CA ALA A 174 13.99 -18.80 4.48
C ALA A 174 14.59 -20.21 4.56
N SER A 175 14.91 -20.73 5.76
CA SER A 175 15.37 -22.11 5.94
C SER A 175 14.36 -23.16 5.46
N GLY A 176 13.09 -22.77 5.31
CA GLY A 176 12.01 -23.60 4.79
C GLY A 176 11.87 -23.58 3.26
N PHE A 177 12.70 -22.81 2.53
CA PHE A 177 12.61 -22.75 1.07
C PHE A 177 13.30 -23.96 0.42
N ALA A 178 12.64 -24.51 -0.59
CA ALA A 178 13.16 -25.55 -1.45
C ALA A 178 14.22 -25.02 -2.42
N LYS A 179 14.20 -23.71 -2.71
CA LYS A 179 15.10 -23.04 -3.66
C LYS A 179 15.84 -21.86 -3.02
N PRO A 180 17.03 -21.49 -3.52
CA PRO A 180 17.66 -20.23 -3.16
C PRO A 180 16.75 -19.04 -3.46
N PHE A 181 16.76 -18.03 -2.60
CA PHE A 181 15.86 -16.87 -2.70
C PHE A 181 15.99 -16.15 -4.05
N GLU A 182 17.20 -16.04 -4.60
CA GLU A 182 17.45 -15.51 -5.94
C GLU A 182 16.71 -16.25 -7.04
N GLN A 183 16.65 -17.58 -6.96
CA GLN A 183 15.96 -18.39 -7.94
C GLN A 183 14.45 -18.16 -7.83
N ILE A 184 13.92 -18.10 -6.60
CA ILE A 184 12.50 -17.80 -6.35
C ILE A 184 12.14 -16.43 -6.94
N LEU A 185 12.95 -15.40 -6.68
CA LEU A 185 12.75 -14.07 -7.27
C LEU A 185 12.77 -14.12 -8.80
N ALA A 186 13.75 -14.80 -9.41
CA ALA A 186 13.87 -14.88 -10.87
C ALA A 186 12.62 -15.51 -11.51
N GLU A 187 12.19 -16.67 -11.01
CA GLU A 187 10.98 -17.37 -11.47
C GLU A 187 9.70 -16.54 -11.23
N THR A 188 9.65 -15.80 -10.12
CA THR A 188 8.52 -14.93 -9.80
C THR A 188 8.40 -13.76 -10.78
N TYR A 189 9.52 -13.12 -11.12
CA TYR A 189 9.54 -12.07 -12.15
C TYR A 189 9.13 -12.59 -13.53
N GLU A 190 9.47 -13.83 -13.88
CA GLU A 190 9.01 -14.44 -15.14
C GLU A 190 7.48 -14.54 -15.17
N LYS A 191 6.85 -15.00 -14.09
CA LYS A 191 5.38 -15.06 -13.97
C LYS A 191 4.72 -13.68 -14.01
N ILE A 192 5.27 -12.70 -13.27
CA ILE A 192 4.77 -11.31 -13.31
C ILE A 192 4.89 -10.74 -14.74
N GLY A 193 6.01 -10.99 -15.42
CA GLY A 193 6.23 -10.56 -16.79
C GLY A 193 5.32 -11.24 -17.82
N GLN A 194 5.00 -12.53 -17.64
CA GLN A 194 4.04 -13.27 -18.46
C GLN A 194 2.59 -12.82 -18.26
N PHE A 195 2.27 -12.36 -17.05
CA PHE A 195 0.97 -11.78 -16.73
C PHE A 195 0.85 -10.37 -17.34
N GLY A 196 1.75 -9.45 -16.99
CA GLY A 196 1.77 -8.10 -17.55
C GLY A 196 0.56 -7.21 -17.18
N PRO A 197 0.70 -5.88 -17.34
CA PRO A 197 -0.37 -4.93 -17.00
C PRO A 197 -1.63 -5.09 -17.87
N GLU A 198 -1.49 -5.65 -19.09
CA GLU A 198 -2.60 -5.86 -20.00
C GLU A 198 -3.61 -6.90 -19.51
N LYS A 199 -3.25 -7.77 -18.56
CA LYS A 199 -4.19 -8.72 -17.94
C LYS A 199 -5.10 -8.08 -16.90
N ILE A 200 -4.85 -6.83 -16.51
CA ILE A 200 -5.77 -6.04 -15.69
C ILE A 200 -6.89 -5.51 -16.58
N LYS A 201 -8.10 -6.07 -16.41
CA LYS A 201 -9.29 -5.78 -17.24
C LYS A 201 -10.42 -5.13 -16.43
N ILE A 202 -10.08 -4.55 -15.28
CA ILE A 202 -11.01 -3.90 -14.36
C ILE A 202 -10.33 -2.65 -13.77
N THR A 203 -11.11 -1.59 -13.55
CA THR A 203 -10.61 -0.38 -12.87
C THR A 203 -10.57 -0.56 -11.35
N GLY A 204 -9.87 0.32 -10.64
CA GLY A 204 -9.85 0.28 -9.17
C GLY A 204 -11.24 0.41 -8.55
N GLU A 205 -12.04 1.38 -9.01
CA GLU A 205 -13.43 1.56 -8.55
C GLU A 205 -14.31 0.33 -8.83
N GLU A 206 -14.27 -0.22 -10.04
CA GLU A 206 -15.03 -1.44 -10.37
C GLU A 206 -14.57 -2.61 -9.49
N THR A 207 -13.28 -2.71 -9.17
CA THR A 207 -12.72 -3.75 -8.30
C THR A 207 -13.31 -3.64 -6.88
N ILE A 208 -13.31 -2.44 -6.31
CA ILE A 208 -13.86 -2.17 -4.97
C ILE A 208 -15.36 -2.44 -4.94
N ILE A 209 -16.13 -1.93 -5.90
CA ILE A 209 -17.58 -2.17 -6.01
C ILE A 209 -17.88 -3.68 -6.14
N THR A 210 -17.07 -4.40 -6.92
CA THR A 210 -17.24 -5.84 -7.12
C THR A 210 -17.01 -6.61 -5.82
N ALA A 211 -15.93 -6.31 -5.11
CA ALA A 211 -15.60 -6.95 -3.85
C ALA A 211 -16.64 -6.64 -2.75
N GLU A 212 -17.11 -5.39 -2.67
CA GLU A 212 -18.17 -4.98 -1.75
C GLU A 212 -19.48 -5.73 -2.04
N LYS A 213 -19.90 -5.82 -3.31
CA LYS A 213 -21.08 -6.61 -3.72
C LYS A 213 -20.93 -8.11 -3.44
N ALA A 214 -19.70 -8.61 -3.38
CA ALA A 214 -19.39 -9.97 -2.98
C ALA A 214 -19.31 -10.15 -1.44
N GLY A 215 -19.57 -9.09 -0.67
CA GLY A 215 -19.64 -9.13 0.79
C GLY A 215 -18.32 -8.85 1.50
N ALA A 216 -17.33 -8.24 0.84
CA ALA A 216 -16.14 -7.74 1.52
C ALA A 216 -16.50 -6.59 2.49
N ALA A 217 -15.89 -6.58 3.68
CA ALA A 217 -15.99 -5.43 4.57
C ALA A 217 -15.28 -4.23 3.96
N VAL A 218 -15.81 -3.02 4.14
CA VAL A 218 -15.27 -1.80 3.55
C VAL A 218 -14.80 -0.85 4.65
N GLU A 219 -13.52 -0.52 4.66
CA GLU A 219 -12.98 0.58 5.46
C GLU A 219 -13.13 1.92 4.73
N ASN A 220 -13.39 2.99 5.47
CA ASN A 220 -13.47 4.35 4.93
C ASN A 220 -12.31 5.15 5.52
N LEU A 221 -11.21 5.23 4.76
CA LEU A 221 -9.99 5.85 5.25
C LEU A 221 -10.06 7.37 5.10
N GLU A 222 -9.66 8.06 6.17
CA GLU A 222 -9.65 9.51 6.24
C GLU A 222 -8.26 10.13 6.11
N GLY A 223 -8.21 11.35 5.57
CA GLY A 223 -7.02 12.18 5.53
C GLY A 223 -6.06 11.91 4.37
N ASN A 224 -4.88 12.51 4.47
CA ASN A 224 -3.86 12.46 3.42
C ASN A 224 -2.76 11.45 3.76
N HIS A 225 -2.19 10.87 2.71
CA HIS A 225 -1.00 10.01 2.78
C HIS A 225 0.25 10.77 3.23
N ALA A 226 0.81 10.35 4.36
CA ALA A 226 2.00 10.90 5.00
C ALA A 226 2.91 9.79 5.55
N GLU A 227 2.90 8.61 4.94
CA GLU A 227 3.70 7.46 5.35
C GLU A 227 5.20 7.78 5.38
N ARG A 228 5.89 7.25 6.38
CA ARG A 228 7.30 7.55 6.67
C ARG A 228 8.18 6.31 6.76
N VAL A 229 7.56 5.13 6.79
CA VAL A 229 8.18 3.83 6.95
C VAL A 229 7.27 2.78 6.35
N ALA A 230 7.85 1.68 5.88
CA ALA A 230 7.14 0.52 5.38
C ALA A 230 7.56 -0.71 6.20
N TYR A 231 6.60 -1.37 6.85
CA TYR A 231 6.85 -2.57 7.62
C TYR A 231 6.53 -3.82 6.81
N VAL A 232 7.36 -4.85 6.99
CA VAL A 232 7.02 -6.24 6.64
C VAL A 232 6.95 -7.03 7.93
N ASN A 233 5.73 -7.40 8.32
CA ASN A 233 5.46 -8.19 9.51
C ASN A 233 5.49 -9.69 9.17
N LEU A 234 6.34 -10.42 9.89
CA LEU A 234 6.57 -11.85 9.79
C LEU A 234 5.93 -12.64 10.95
N LYS A 235 5.18 -11.98 11.85
CA LYS A 235 4.44 -12.63 12.94
C LYS A 235 3.00 -12.93 12.52
N LYS A 236 2.52 -14.12 12.86
CA LYS A 236 1.10 -14.51 12.71
C LYS A 236 0.25 -13.95 13.85
N ASN A 237 -1.04 -13.74 13.58
CA ASN A 237 -2.07 -13.31 14.54
C ASN A 237 -1.85 -11.92 15.18
N ILE A 238 -0.87 -11.16 14.69
CA ILE A 238 -0.59 -9.78 15.09
C ILE A 238 -0.51 -8.93 13.82
N THR A 239 -0.95 -7.68 13.91
CA THR A 239 -0.84 -6.68 12.85
C THR A 239 -0.36 -5.34 13.44
N TYR A 240 -0.17 -4.34 12.58
CA TYR A 240 0.21 -2.99 12.97
C TYR A 240 -1.02 -2.14 13.34
N ASP A 241 -0.93 -1.40 14.44
CA ASP A 241 -1.98 -0.51 14.90
C ASP A 241 -1.94 0.85 14.18
N THR A 242 -2.49 0.88 12.95
CA THR A 242 -2.57 2.11 12.15
C THR A 242 -3.27 3.26 12.89
N ASN A 243 -4.32 2.97 13.66
CA ASN A 243 -5.08 4.02 14.37
C ASN A 243 -4.27 4.61 15.51
N GLU A 244 -3.63 3.78 16.34
CA GLU A 244 -2.80 4.27 17.44
C GLU A 244 -1.55 4.99 16.91
N SER A 245 -0.93 4.47 15.84
CA SER A 245 0.17 5.13 15.14
C SER A 245 -0.22 6.54 14.65
N ASN A 246 -1.41 6.68 14.06
CA ASN A 246 -1.89 7.98 13.57
C ASN A 246 -2.15 8.97 14.71
N LYS A 247 -2.63 8.51 15.88
CA LYS A 247 -2.74 9.38 17.07
C LYS A 247 -1.39 9.91 17.55
N GLN A 248 -0.31 9.18 17.26
CA GLN A 248 1.07 9.62 17.52
C GLN A 248 1.67 10.45 16.38
N GLY A 249 0.89 10.77 15.33
CA GLY A 249 1.35 11.53 14.17
C GLY A 249 2.27 10.74 13.23
N ILE A 250 2.19 9.41 13.26
CA ILE A 250 3.00 8.51 12.45
C ILE A 250 2.07 7.75 11.51
N GLN A 251 2.40 7.77 10.22
CA GLN A 251 1.82 6.88 9.23
C GLN A 251 2.88 5.93 8.70
N ALA A 252 2.49 4.69 8.48
CA ALA A 252 3.34 3.63 7.98
C ALA A 252 2.54 2.78 6.99
N PHE A 253 3.20 2.28 5.96
CA PHE A 253 2.69 1.09 5.30
C PHE A 253 3.02 -0.13 6.16
N ASN A 254 2.15 -1.14 6.15
CA ASN A 254 2.43 -2.43 6.77
C ASN A 254 1.92 -3.58 5.88
N LEU A 255 2.76 -4.59 5.68
CA LEU A 255 2.41 -5.84 5.03
C LEU A 255 2.56 -6.99 6.05
N ASP A 256 1.45 -7.60 6.43
CA ASP A 256 1.42 -8.85 7.20
C ASP A 256 1.67 -10.02 6.24
N LEU A 257 2.95 -10.27 5.96
CA LEU A 257 3.38 -11.16 4.87
C LEU A 257 2.84 -12.58 5.05
N LEU A 258 2.89 -13.14 6.26
CA LEU A 258 2.45 -14.52 6.49
C LEU A 258 0.93 -14.68 6.35
N GLU A 259 0.17 -13.66 6.73
CA GLU A 259 -1.29 -13.65 6.60
C GLU A 259 -1.71 -13.53 5.13
N ALA A 260 -1.00 -12.69 4.36
CA ALA A 260 -1.18 -12.58 2.91
C ALA A 260 -0.86 -13.89 2.19
N VAL A 261 0.25 -14.55 2.57
CA VAL A 261 0.68 -15.84 2.00
C VAL A 261 -0.32 -16.94 2.33
N GLU A 262 -0.84 -16.99 3.56
CA GLU A 262 -1.84 -17.97 3.97
C GLU A 262 -3.13 -17.88 3.14
N GLN A 263 -3.63 -16.66 2.89
CA GLN A 263 -4.78 -16.46 2.00
C GLN A 263 -4.47 -16.85 0.55
N ALA A 264 -3.27 -16.58 0.06
CA ALA A 264 -2.86 -16.95 -1.30
C ALA A 264 -2.72 -18.47 -1.46
N GLU A 265 -2.10 -19.16 -0.49
CA GLU A 265 -1.99 -20.63 -0.47
C GLU A 265 -3.37 -21.29 -0.46
N ALA A 266 -4.31 -20.74 0.31
CA ALA A 266 -5.69 -21.23 0.37
C ALA A 266 -6.42 -21.09 -0.99
N LEU A 267 -6.00 -20.13 -1.82
CA LEU A 267 -6.46 -19.95 -3.20
C LEU A 267 -5.64 -20.75 -4.24
N GLY A 268 -4.76 -21.65 -3.80
CA GLY A 268 -3.96 -22.52 -4.66
C GLY A 268 -2.70 -21.88 -5.23
N VAL A 269 -2.22 -20.77 -4.65
CA VAL A 269 -0.96 -20.13 -5.01
C VAL A 269 0.20 -20.82 -4.32
N ASP A 270 1.28 -21.10 -5.04
CA ASP A 270 2.50 -21.63 -4.43
C ASP A 270 3.07 -20.66 -3.38
N LYS A 271 3.51 -21.22 -2.24
CA LYS A 271 3.98 -20.45 -1.09
C LYS A 271 5.19 -19.58 -1.41
N GLU A 272 6.21 -20.14 -2.06
CA GLU A 272 7.44 -19.41 -2.37
C GLU A 272 7.16 -18.27 -3.35
N PHE A 273 6.34 -18.54 -4.36
CA PHE A 273 5.83 -17.52 -5.25
C PHE A 273 5.03 -16.44 -4.50
N ALA A 274 4.10 -16.82 -3.61
CA ALA A 274 3.29 -15.87 -2.86
C ALA A 274 4.14 -14.92 -2.01
N ILE A 275 5.18 -15.44 -1.35
CA ILE A 275 6.14 -14.66 -0.58
C ILE A 275 6.87 -13.66 -1.49
N ALA A 276 7.51 -14.15 -2.54
CA ALA A 276 8.33 -13.32 -3.42
C ALA A 276 7.47 -12.27 -4.16
N ALA A 277 6.31 -12.67 -4.68
CA ALA A 277 5.40 -11.78 -5.38
C ALA A 277 4.84 -10.70 -4.45
N SER A 278 4.51 -11.04 -3.20
CA SER A 278 4.09 -10.05 -2.20
C SER A 278 5.15 -8.99 -1.94
N LEU A 279 6.40 -9.41 -1.73
CA LEU A 279 7.51 -8.49 -1.48
C LEU A 279 7.81 -7.61 -2.71
N ILE A 280 7.80 -8.20 -3.92
CA ILE A 280 8.01 -7.47 -5.17
C ILE A 280 6.91 -6.42 -5.39
N LEU A 281 5.64 -6.82 -5.27
CA LEU A 281 4.52 -5.91 -5.48
C LEU A 281 4.43 -4.85 -4.39
N TYR A 282 4.84 -5.15 -3.15
CA TYR A 282 4.88 -4.18 -2.07
C TYR A 282 5.94 -3.09 -2.33
N GLN A 283 7.15 -3.48 -2.74
CA GLN A 283 8.17 -2.51 -3.15
C GLN A 283 7.72 -1.70 -4.38
N ALA A 284 7.12 -2.35 -5.38
CA ALA A 284 6.61 -1.65 -6.56
C ALA A 284 5.47 -0.66 -6.21
N THR A 285 4.62 -1.02 -5.24
CA THR A 285 3.58 -0.13 -4.72
C THR A 285 4.17 1.12 -4.08
N GLU A 286 5.21 0.95 -3.26
CA GLU A 286 5.93 2.07 -2.66
C GLU A 286 6.54 2.98 -3.74
N MET A 287 7.24 2.41 -4.74
CA MET A 287 7.79 3.18 -5.86
C MET A 287 6.72 4.02 -6.59
N VAL A 288 5.55 3.43 -6.91
CA VAL A 288 4.47 4.11 -7.63
C VAL A 288 3.77 5.16 -6.76
N LEU A 289 3.48 4.82 -5.50
CA LEU A 289 2.66 5.68 -4.64
C LEU A 289 3.45 6.74 -3.86
N VAL A 290 4.77 6.58 -3.76
CA VAL A 290 5.69 7.44 -2.99
C VAL A 290 6.72 8.10 -3.91
N GLU A 291 7.62 7.31 -4.52
CA GLU A 291 8.76 7.85 -5.26
C GLU A 291 8.35 8.61 -6.53
N GLU A 292 7.42 8.08 -7.31
CA GLU A 292 6.91 8.75 -8.52
C GLU A 292 6.15 10.05 -8.20
N LYS A 293 5.77 10.26 -6.93
CA LYS A 293 5.21 11.52 -6.43
C LYS A 293 6.29 12.48 -5.91
N GLY A 294 7.56 12.18 -6.14
CA GLY A 294 8.71 13.02 -5.78
C GLY A 294 9.13 12.91 -4.31
N LYS A 295 8.65 11.89 -3.57
CA LYS A 295 9.09 11.61 -2.20
C LYS A 295 10.29 10.66 -2.22
N ASN A 296 11.07 10.65 -1.14
CA ASN A 296 12.16 9.68 -0.98
C ASN A 296 11.60 8.27 -0.75
N PRO A 297 12.35 7.22 -1.11
CA PRO A 297 11.98 5.85 -0.78
C PRO A 297 11.73 5.68 0.73
N LEU A 298 10.69 4.93 1.08
CA LEU A 298 10.43 4.60 2.48
C LEU A 298 11.46 3.57 2.98
N PRO A 299 12.02 3.76 4.20
CA PRO A 299 12.79 2.69 4.83
C PRO A 299 11.88 1.48 5.06
N ILE A 300 12.36 0.30 4.65
CA ILE A 300 11.69 -0.97 4.90
C ILE A 300 12.25 -1.59 6.17
N LEU A 301 11.36 -1.94 7.09
CA LEU A 301 11.70 -2.55 8.38
C LEU A 301 10.97 -3.87 8.53
N LEU A 302 11.67 -4.85 9.08
CA LEU A 302 11.07 -6.13 9.41
C LEU A 302 10.59 -6.15 10.84
N HIS A 303 9.43 -6.74 11.05
CA HIS A 303 8.93 -7.08 12.37
C HIS A 303 8.79 -8.60 12.45
N ALA A 304 9.46 -9.23 13.41
CA ALA A 304 9.55 -10.69 13.53
C ALA A 304 9.61 -11.13 15.00
#